data_AF-A0A952Z4L5-F1
#
_entry.id   AF-A0A952Z4L5-F1
#
_cell.length_a   1.000
_cell.length_b   1.000
_cell.length_c   1.000
_cell.angle_alpha   90.00
_cell.angle_beta   90.00
_cell.angle_gamma   90.00
#
_symmetry.space_group_name_H-M   'P 1'
#
loop_
_entity.id
_entity.type
_entity.pdbx_description
1 polymer ?
#
loop_
_entity_poly.entity_id
_entity_poly.type
_entity_poly.pdbx_seq_one_letter_code
_entity_poly.pdbx_strand_id
1 'polypeptide(L)'
;MTLDKIYTLQTDVSLKVSTETLRQLIVRSRNGYILPEFEKIRCTADLYDFLTVTVVQGAEGLIKRRQPWISQKNKADLIAAQPIPFQDFCLFFWRNLDEMDPDGDEWNRAIAADSFNLQLSTVLNKLRIAVQQKKQDVTLIADLNFEPA
;
A
#
# COMPACT_ATOMS: atom_id res chain seq x y z
N MET A 1 11.26 -7.12 4.09
CA MET A 1 9.92 -7.45 3.53
C MET A 1 9.86 -7.06 2.05
N THR A 2 9.06 -7.76 1.24
CA THR A 2 8.87 -7.47 -0.19
C THR A 2 7.38 -7.30 -0.49
N LEU A 3 7.04 -6.24 -1.20
CA LEU A 3 5.69 -5.99 -1.71
C LEU A 3 5.23 -7.17 -2.57
N ASP A 4 3.95 -7.48 -2.45
CA ASP A 4 3.25 -8.56 -3.16
C ASP A 4 3.77 -9.97 -2.89
N LYS A 5 4.64 -10.14 -1.89
CA LYS A 5 5.09 -11.44 -1.39
C LYS A 5 4.59 -11.68 0.03
N ILE A 6 4.43 -12.96 0.38
CA ILE A 6 4.15 -13.35 1.76
C ILE A 6 5.40 -13.12 2.59
N TYR A 7 5.22 -12.48 3.73
CA TYR A 7 6.21 -12.24 4.76
C TYR A 7 5.70 -12.86 6.07
N THR A 8 6.54 -13.65 6.72
CA THR A 8 6.17 -14.35 7.96
C THR A 8 6.95 -13.75 9.12
N LEU A 9 6.21 -13.29 10.12
CA LEU A 9 6.74 -12.79 11.39
C LEU A 9 7.22 -13.96 12.26
N GLN A 10 8.06 -13.66 13.24
CA GLN A 10 8.57 -14.63 14.22
C GLN A 10 7.46 -15.30 15.06
N THR A 11 6.26 -14.73 15.11
CA THR A 11 5.11 -15.29 15.83
C THR A 11 4.18 -16.14 14.95
N ASP A 12 4.69 -16.61 13.81
CA ASP A 12 3.98 -17.40 12.80
C ASP A 12 2.83 -16.67 12.08
N VAL A 13 2.73 -15.35 12.26
CA VAL A 13 1.81 -14.52 11.48
C VAL A 13 2.38 -14.31 10.09
N SER A 14 1.70 -14.83 9.08
CA SER A 14 2.08 -14.63 7.67
C SER A 14 1.15 -13.61 7.04
N LEU A 15 1.72 -12.58 6.43
CA LEU A 15 1.00 -11.46 5.83
C LEU A 15 1.53 -11.12 4.44
N LYS A 16 0.73 -10.43 3.66
CA LYS A 16 1.12 -9.90 2.35
C LYS A 16 0.71 -8.44 2.26
N VAL A 17 1.67 -7.56 1.97
CA VAL A 17 1.39 -6.18 1.55
C VAL A 17 1.12 -6.19 0.05
N SER A 18 -0.06 -5.75 -0.38
CA SER A 18 -0.50 -5.76 -1.77
C SER A 18 -0.41 -4.37 -2.40
N THR A 19 0.12 -4.31 -3.63
CA THR A 19 0.13 -3.09 -4.48
C THR A 19 -0.95 -3.10 -5.55
N GLU A 20 -1.93 -4.01 -5.44
CA GLU A 20 -2.92 -4.23 -6.50
C GLU A 20 -3.67 -2.94 -6.91
N THR A 21 -4.09 -2.13 -5.95
CA THR A 21 -4.73 -0.84 -6.23
C THR A 21 -3.81 0.08 -7.05
N LEU A 22 -2.53 0.17 -6.70
CA LEU A 22 -1.54 0.95 -7.44
C LEU A 22 -1.33 0.41 -8.86
N ARG A 23 -1.30 -0.92 -9.04
CA ARG A 23 -1.20 -1.55 -10.36
C ARG A 23 -2.42 -1.22 -11.23
N GLN A 24 -3.62 -1.28 -10.65
CA GLN A 24 -4.85 -0.90 -11.34
C GLN A 24 -4.86 0.57 -11.74
N LEU A 25 -4.35 1.47 -10.88
CA LEU A 25 -4.17 2.88 -11.24
C LEU A 25 -3.23 3.04 -12.44
N ILE A 26 -2.09 2.35 -12.46
CA ILE A 26 -1.15 2.39 -13.60
C ILE A 26 -1.83 1.90 -14.89
N VAL A 27 -2.55 0.78 -14.83
CA VAL A 27 -3.24 0.21 -16.00
C VAL A 27 -4.33 1.16 -16.50
N ARG A 28 -5.16 1.71 -15.60
CA ARG A 28 -6.20 2.68 -15.96
C ARG A 28 -5.62 3.97 -16.54
N SER A 29 -4.49 4.45 -16.02
CA SER A 29 -3.77 5.60 -16.58
C SER A 29 -3.35 5.36 -18.02
N ARG A 30 -2.77 4.18 -18.30
CA ARG A 30 -2.39 3.77 -19.66
C ARG A 30 -3.57 3.63 -20.60
N ASN A 31 -4.73 3.23 -20.08
CA ASN A 31 -5.98 3.10 -20.85
C ASN A 31 -6.72 4.44 -21.04
N GLY A 32 -6.08 5.58 -20.78
CA GLY A 32 -6.66 6.89 -21.10
C GLY A 32 -7.53 7.52 -20.01
N TYR A 33 -7.60 6.98 -18.79
CA TYR A 33 -8.34 7.61 -17.67
C TYR A 33 -7.48 8.63 -16.92
N ILE A 34 -7.98 9.87 -16.75
CA ILE A 34 -7.31 10.88 -15.90
C ILE A 34 -7.82 10.61 -14.50
N LEU A 35 -6.93 10.15 -13.61
CA LEU A 35 -7.31 9.79 -12.25
C LEU A 35 -6.84 10.91 -11.32
N PRO A 36 -7.77 11.67 -10.68
CA PRO A 36 -7.44 12.70 -9.70
C PRO A 36 -6.56 12.18 -8.55
N GLU A 37 -6.62 10.88 -8.28
CA GLU A 37 -5.81 10.16 -7.30
C GLU A 37 -4.30 10.35 -7.56
N PHE A 38 -3.87 10.53 -8.81
CA PHE A 38 -2.45 10.77 -9.12
C PHE A 38 -1.95 12.12 -8.62
N GLU A 39 -2.79 13.14 -8.54
CA GLU A 39 -2.39 14.47 -8.06
C GLU A 39 -2.08 14.48 -6.55
N LYS A 40 -2.63 13.48 -5.84
CA LYS A 40 -2.41 13.26 -4.42
C LYS A 40 -1.09 12.53 -4.15
N ILE A 41 -0.52 11.83 -5.14
CA ILE A 41 0.70 11.03 -4.98
C ILE A 41 1.94 11.87 -5.34
N ARG A 42 2.65 12.37 -4.33
CA ARG A 42 3.85 13.22 -4.46
C ARG A 42 5.11 12.51 -3.98
N CYS A 43 4.99 11.67 -2.97
CA CYS A 43 6.09 10.94 -2.34
C CYS A 43 5.72 9.45 -2.12
N THR A 44 6.67 8.67 -1.59
CA THR A 44 6.45 7.24 -1.30
C THR A 44 5.45 7.02 -0.16
N ALA A 45 5.36 7.94 0.80
CA ALA A 45 4.40 7.85 1.90
C ALA A 45 2.96 7.95 1.41
N ASP A 46 2.70 8.76 0.38
CA ASP A 46 1.36 8.88 -0.23
C ASP A 46 0.88 7.57 -0.87
N LEU A 47 1.80 6.63 -1.15
CA LEU A 47 1.42 5.30 -1.65
C LEU A 47 0.73 4.45 -0.59
N TYR A 48 0.91 4.74 0.70
CA TYR A 48 0.33 3.96 1.80
C TYR A 48 -1.20 3.92 1.76
N ASP A 49 -1.83 4.99 1.27
CA ASP A 49 -3.29 5.06 1.10
C ASP A 49 -3.82 4.03 0.09
N PHE A 50 -2.95 3.47 -0.75
CA PHE A 50 -3.30 2.52 -1.81
C PHE A 50 -2.76 1.11 -1.54
N LEU A 51 -2.09 0.90 -0.41
CA LEU A 51 -1.62 -0.42 0.00
C LEU A 51 -2.66 -1.09 0.89
N THR A 52 -2.72 -2.42 0.78
CA THR A 52 -3.49 -3.25 1.71
C THR A 52 -2.62 -4.36 2.29
N VAL A 53 -2.99 -4.86 3.46
CA VAL A 53 -2.35 -5.99 4.12
C VAL A 53 -3.38 -7.09 4.28
N THR A 54 -3.04 -8.29 3.82
CA THR A 54 -3.83 -9.49 4.06
C THR A 54 -3.03 -10.41 4.96
N VAL A 55 -3.61 -10.81 6.10
CA VAL A 55 -3.05 -11.86 6.96
C VAL A 55 -3.51 -13.21 6.41
N VAL A 56 -2.55 -13.98 5.90
CA VAL A 56 -2.77 -15.29 5.26
C VAL A 56 -2.78 -16.41 6.30
N GLN A 57 -2.02 -16.26 7.38
CA GLN A 57 -1.94 -17.24 8.48
C GLN A 57 -1.66 -16.52 9.81
N GLY A 58 -2.11 -17.12 10.91
CA GLY A 58 -1.82 -16.62 12.27
C GLY A 58 -2.75 -15.49 12.75
N ALA A 59 -3.86 -15.24 12.05
CA ALA A 59 -4.81 -14.18 12.39
C ALA A 59 -5.34 -14.28 13.83
N GLU A 60 -5.66 -15.48 14.32
CA GLU A 60 -6.15 -15.67 15.70
C GLU A 60 -5.12 -15.25 16.75
N GLY A 61 -3.84 -15.61 16.55
CA GLY A 61 -2.74 -15.23 17.42
C GLY A 61 -2.53 -13.72 17.44
N LEU A 62 -2.57 -13.11 16.26
CA LEU A 62 -2.50 -11.65 16.13
C LEU A 62 -3.66 -10.96 16.84
N ILE A 63 -4.90 -11.42 16.62
CA ILE A 63 -6.11 -10.88 17.27
C ILE A 63 -6.00 -10.98 18.78
N LYS A 64 -5.54 -12.12 19.30
CA LYS A 64 -5.40 -12.33 20.75
C LYS A 64 -4.40 -11.36 21.38
N ARG A 65 -3.27 -11.11 20.72
CA ARG A 65 -2.22 -10.19 21.21
C ARG A 65 -2.58 -8.72 21.05
N ARG A 66 -3.29 -8.38 19.98
CA ARG A 66 -3.56 -6.99 19.56
C ARG A 66 -5.02 -6.58 19.75
N GLN A 67 -5.79 -7.33 20.54
CA GLN A 67 -7.23 -7.12 20.74
C GLN A 67 -7.61 -5.66 21.07
N PRO A 68 -6.88 -4.93 21.94
CA PRO A 68 -7.25 -3.54 22.28
C PRO A 68 -7.16 -2.57 21.09
N TRP A 69 -6.35 -2.90 20.08
CA TRP A 69 -6.02 -2.03 18.95
C TRP A 69 -6.74 -2.41 17.66
N ILE A 70 -7.39 -3.57 17.63
CA ILE A 70 -8.12 -4.07 16.47
C ILE A 70 -9.58 -3.66 16.58
N SER A 71 -10.06 -2.86 15.62
CA SER A 71 -11.48 -2.52 15.50
C SER A 71 -12.33 -3.76 15.20
N GLN A 72 -13.63 -3.73 15.53
CA GLN A 72 -14.52 -4.86 15.27
C GLN A 72 -14.59 -5.21 13.77
N LYS A 73 -14.53 -4.21 12.89
CA LYS A 73 -14.44 -4.40 11.44
C LYS A 73 -13.15 -5.14 11.07
N ASN A 74 -12.01 -4.63 11.52
CA ASN A 74 -10.71 -5.21 11.18
C ASN A 74 -10.53 -6.61 11.77
N LYS A 75 -11.15 -6.91 12.92
CA LYS A 75 -11.22 -8.26 13.47
C LYS A 75 -11.96 -9.22 12.53
N ALA A 76 -13.11 -8.81 12.00
CA ALA A 76 -13.85 -9.62 11.04
C ALA A 76 -13.05 -9.81 9.74
N ASP A 77 -12.39 -8.75 9.26
CA ASP A 77 -11.54 -8.80 8.07
C ASP A 77 -10.34 -9.74 8.27
N LEU A 78 -9.71 -9.74 9.45
CA LEU A 78 -8.64 -10.68 9.80
C LEU A 78 -9.11 -12.14 9.80
N ILE A 79 -10.30 -12.42 10.37
CA ILE A 79 -10.88 -13.78 10.41
C ILE A 79 -11.22 -14.26 8.99
N ALA A 80 -11.75 -13.37 8.15
CA ALA A 80 -12.16 -13.67 6.77
C ALA A 80 -11.00 -13.57 5.75
N ALA A 81 -9.75 -13.37 6.21
CA ALA A 81 -8.58 -13.13 5.39
C ALA A 81 -8.79 -12.03 4.32
N GLN A 82 -9.56 -11.00 4.66
CA GLN A 82 -9.82 -9.86 3.78
C GLN A 82 -8.67 -8.85 3.83
N PRO A 83 -8.42 -8.10 2.74
CA PRO A 83 -7.44 -7.03 2.74
C PRO A 83 -7.85 -5.89 3.68
N ILE A 84 -6.93 -5.49 4.55
CA ILE A 84 -7.07 -4.36 5.47
C ILE A 84 -6.24 -3.18 4.93
N PRO A 85 -6.71 -1.93 4.97
CA PRO A 85 -5.89 -0.78 4.58
C PRO A 85 -4.56 -0.77 5.33
N PHE A 86 -3.45 -0.46 4.63
CA PHE A 86 -2.12 -0.54 5.23
C PHE A 86 -1.96 0.35 6.45
N GLN A 87 -2.51 1.57 6.42
CA GLN A 87 -2.48 2.48 7.58
C GLN A 87 -3.26 1.91 8.76
N ASP A 88 -4.45 1.37 8.54
CA ASP A 88 -5.25 0.73 9.58
C ASP A 88 -4.53 -0.48 10.19
N PHE A 89 -3.82 -1.25 9.38
CA PHE A 89 -3.03 -2.38 9.85
C PHE A 89 -1.85 -1.93 10.71
N CYS A 90 -1.16 -0.84 10.35
CA CYS A 90 -0.09 -0.25 11.17
C CYS A 90 -0.59 0.16 12.56
N LEU A 91 -1.85 0.57 12.70
CA LEU A 91 -2.43 0.95 14.00
C LEU A 91 -2.56 -0.22 14.97
N PHE A 92 -2.52 -1.48 14.50
CA PHE A 92 -2.52 -2.64 15.41
C PHE A 92 -1.31 -2.67 16.33
N PHE A 93 -0.22 -2.04 15.90
CA PHE A 93 1.05 -2.01 16.62
C PHE A 93 1.28 -0.67 17.32
N TRP A 94 0.25 0.17 17.44
CA TRP A 94 0.30 1.29 18.35
C TRP A 94 0.38 0.74 19.79
N ARG A 95 1.39 1.18 20.55
CA ARG A 95 1.62 0.73 21.91
C ARG A 95 2.26 1.83 22.76
N ASN A 96 2.25 1.62 24.08
CA ASN A 96 3.13 2.34 24.99
C ASN A 96 4.59 1.84 24.82
N LEU A 97 5.57 2.72 25.07
CA LEU A 97 7.00 2.43 24.84
C LEU A 97 7.51 1.19 25.61
N ASP A 98 6.90 0.88 26.76
CA ASP A 98 7.34 -0.20 27.65
C ASP A 98 6.70 -1.56 27.33
N GLU A 99 5.77 -1.63 26.37
CA GLU A 99 5.08 -2.87 26.02
C GLU A 99 5.94 -3.71 25.06
N MET A 100 6.28 -4.94 25.46
CA MET A 100 6.92 -5.91 24.57
C MET A 100 5.97 -6.37 23.47
N ASP A 101 6.33 -6.08 22.21
CA ASP A 101 5.55 -6.45 21.03
C ASP A 101 6.48 -6.90 19.90
N PRO A 102 6.83 -8.21 19.86
CA PRO A 102 7.72 -8.73 18.82
C PRO A 102 7.15 -8.56 17.41
N ASP A 103 5.81 -8.58 17.27
CA ASP A 103 5.16 -8.39 15.96
C ASP A 103 5.31 -6.95 15.48
N GLY A 104 5.00 -5.99 16.33
CA GLY A 104 5.14 -4.57 16.01
C GLY A 104 6.58 -4.16 15.78
N ASP A 105 7.51 -4.67 16.58
CA ASP A 105 8.94 -4.39 16.39
C ASP A 105 9.45 -4.95 15.06
N GLU A 106 9.05 -6.17 14.72
CA GLU A 106 9.41 -6.76 13.43
C GLU A 106 8.72 -6.05 12.26
N TRP A 107 7.43 -5.75 12.37
CA TRP A 107 6.67 -4.99 11.38
C TRP A 107 7.30 -3.63 11.11
N ASN A 108 7.59 -2.86 12.16
CA ASN A 108 8.19 -1.53 12.08
C ASN A 108 9.58 -1.59 11.43
N ARG A 109 10.42 -2.57 11.82
CA ARG A 109 11.71 -2.80 11.14
C ARG A 109 11.52 -3.16 9.67
N ALA A 110 10.52 -3.99 9.36
CA ALA A 110 10.27 -4.47 8.01
C ALA A 110 9.81 -3.34 7.05
N ILE A 111 8.98 -2.41 7.53
CA ILE A 111 8.53 -1.24 6.74
C ILE A 111 9.56 -0.11 6.72
N ALA A 112 10.41 0.00 7.74
CA ALA A 112 11.52 0.98 7.75
C ALA A 112 12.72 0.53 6.91
N ALA A 113 12.80 -0.76 6.54
CA ALA A 113 13.92 -1.30 5.79
C ALA A 113 14.09 -0.65 4.41
N ASP A 114 15.34 -0.40 4.00
CA ASP A 114 15.70 0.15 2.68
C ASP A 114 15.08 -0.64 1.53
N SER A 115 15.01 -1.97 1.68
CA SER A 115 14.39 -2.86 0.70
C SER A 115 12.92 -2.51 0.43
N PHE A 116 12.16 -2.13 1.46
CA PHE A 116 10.75 -1.75 1.33
C PHE A 116 10.63 -0.37 0.66
N ASN A 117 11.41 0.60 1.12
CA ASN A 117 11.49 1.95 0.54
C ASN A 117 11.90 1.95 -0.93
N LEU A 118 12.85 1.10 -1.32
CA LEU A 118 13.29 0.95 -2.71
C LEU A 118 12.17 0.41 -3.61
N GLN A 119 11.37 -0.54 -3.11
CA GLN A 119 10.23 -1.08 -3.85
C GLN A 119 9.14 -0.03 -4.03
N LEU A 120 8.82 0.74 -2.99
CA LEU A 120 7.89 1.87 -3.09
C LEU A 120 8.38 2.94 -4.05
N SER A 121 9.67 3.27 -4.01
CA SER A 121 10.27 4.22 -4.95
C SER A 121 10.17 3.74 -6.39
N THR A 122 10.35 2.43 -6.62
CA THR A 122 10.17 1.82 -7.94
C THR A 122 8.72 1.93 -8.43
N VAL A 123 7.74 1.69 -7.54
CA VAL A 123 6.32 1.84 -7.85
C VAL A 123 5.99 3.31 -8.14
N LEU A 124 6.47 4.24 -7.32
CA LEU A 124 6.29 5.68 -7.51
C LEU A 124 6.82 6.15 -8.87
N ASN A 125 8.02 5.70 -9.26
CA ASN A 125 8.61 6.06 -10.55
C ASN A 125 7.76 5.53 -11.72
N LYS A 126 7.23 4.31 -11.63
CA LYS A 126 6.32 3.76 -12.65
C LYS A 126 5.03 4.59 -12.76
N LEU A 127 4.46 5.02 -11.62
CA LEU A 127 3.28 5.89 -11.60
C LEU A 127 3.59 7.24 -12.26
N ARG A 128 4.72 7.87 -11.92
CA ARG A 128 5.15 9.15 -12.51
C ARG A 128 5.34 9.07 -14.02
N ILE A 129 5.98 8.01 -14.51
CA ILE A 129 6.15 7.79 -15.97
C ILE A 129 4.79 7.65 -16.65
N ALA A 130 3.86 6.87 -16.09
CA ALA A 130 2.52 6.70 -16.65
C ALA A 130 1.75 8.04 -16.73
N VAL A 131 1.85 8.86 -15.68
CA VAL A 131 1.23 10.20 -15.65
C VAL A 131 1.89 11.15 -16.66
N GLN A 132 3.22 11.14 -16.78
CA GLN A 132 3.96 12.00 -17.70
C GLN A 132 3.66 11.69 -19.18
N GLN A 133 3.71 10.41 -19.55
CA GLN A 133 3.37 9.96 -20.92
C GLN A 133 1.99 10.47 -21.32
N LYS A 134 1.03 10.35 -20.40
CA LYS A 134 -0.33 10.84 -20.66
C LYS A 134 -0.43 12.36 -20.78
N LYS A 135 0.26 13.12 -19.92
CA LYS A 135 0.26 14.59 -20.04
C LYS A 135 0.77 15.02 -21.41
N GLN A 136 1.80 14.35 -21.92
CA GLN A 136 2.31 14.59 -23.28
C GLN A 136 1.28 14.25 -24.35
N ASP A 137 0.58 13.11 -24.25
CA ASP A 137 -0.48 12.76 -25.21
C ASP A 137 -1.63 13.79 -25.24
N VAL A 138 -2.06 14.28 -24.07
CA VAL A 138 -3.10 15.31 -23.98
C VAL A 138 -2.63 16.64 -24.56
N THR A 139 -1.38 17.04 -24.29
CA THR A 139 -0.80 18.26 -24.88
C THR A 139 -0.68 18.14 -26.39
N LEU A 140 -0.19 17.01 -26.92
CA LEU A 140 -0.12 16.77 -28.36
C LEU A 140 -1.50 16.81 -29.03
N ILE A 141 -2.53 16.22 -28.43
CA ILE A 141 -3.91 16.30 -28.95
C ILE A 141 -4.44 17.73 -28.90
N ALA A 142 -4.13 18.49 -27.84
CA ALA A 142 -4.53 19.90 -27.74
C ALA A 142 -3.84 20.74 -28.81
N ASP A 143 -2.53 20.55 -29.03
CA ASP A 143 -1.74 21.25 -30.05
C ASP A 143 -2.21 20.90 -31.47
N LEU A 144 -2.62 19.65 -31.72
CA LEU A 144 -3.22 19.22 -32.99
C LEU A 144 -4.64 19.79 -33.24
N ASN A 145 -5.32 20.27 -32.20
CA ASN A 145 -6.67 20.85 -32.30
C ASN A 145 -6.68 22.38 -32.47
N PHE A 146 -5.51 23.03 -32.60
CA PHE A 146 -5.41 24.43 -32.98
C PHE A 146 -4.93 24.59 -34.42
N GLU A 147 -5.88 24.71 -35.35
CA GLU A 147 -5.90 25.71 -36.43
C GLU A 147 -7.18 25.54 -37.28
N PRO A 148 -8.12 26.49 -37.24
CA PRO A 148 -8.85 26.90 -38.43
C PRO A 148 -8.25 28.21 -38.95
N ALA A 149 -7.83 28.20 -40.22
CA ALA A 149 -7.48 29.38 -41.01
C ALA A 149 -8.69 30.29 -41.25
#